data_AF-A0A1E5JR82-F1
#
_entry.id   AF-A0A1E5JR82-F1
#
_cell.length_a   1.000
_cell.length_b   1.000
_cell.length_c   1.000
_cell.angle_alpha   90.00
_cell.angle_beta   90.00
_cell.angle_gamma   90.00
#
_symmetry.space_group_name_H-M   'P 1'
#
loop_
_entity.id
_entity.type
_entity.pdbx_description
1 polymer ?
#
loop_
_entity_poly.entity_id
_entity_poly.type
_entity_poly.pdbx_seq_one_letter_code
_entity_poly.pdbx_strand_id
1 'polypeptide(L)'
;MEKVNLAEQFADRLRGAMIAAGFNSQRSTSGVCIHKLSEITGYSVQICRKYLRGEAIPDPVKLREIAVKIHVSPGWLLFGDSHNDQGITPQNISINKNLLHYIFTRASCLYNGTLLEQEIPNFLMELINDVSLINADEEQSKKIIDLALSTVKHFSYPHGT
;
A
#
# COMPACT_ATOMS: atom_id res chain seq x y z
N MET A 1 -20.43 -14.77 10.19
CA MET A 1 -19.26 -13.87 10.22
C MET A 1 -19.80 -12.48 9.94
N GLU A 2 -19.87 -11.61 10.95
CA GLU A 2 -20.37 -10.24 10.76
C GLU A 2 -19.47 -9.51 9.77
N LYS A 3 -20.06 -8.78 8.81
CA LYS A 3 -19.30 -7.89 7.94
C LYS A 3 -18.63 -6.86 8.84
N VAL A 4 -17.33 -6.98 9.01
CA VAL A 4 -16.50 -5.98 9.67
C VAL A 4 -16.81 -4.62 9.06
N ASN A 5 -17.38 -3.72 9.86
CA ASN A 5 -17.63 -2.36 9.42
C ASN A 5 -16.31 -1.57 9.48
N LEU A 6 -15.72 -1.36 8.29
CA LEU A 6 -14.46 -0.63 8.13
C LEU A 6 -14.49 0.74 8.83
N ALA A 7 -15.64 1.44 8.78
CA ALA A 7 -15.78 2.76 9.37
C ALA A 7 -15.79 2.70 10.91
N GLU A 8 -16.39 1.68 11.52
CA GLU A 8 -16.35 1.47 12.97
C GLU A 8 -14.93 1.16 13.45
N GLN A 9 -14.23 0.24 12.76
CA GLN A 9 -12.85 -0.08 13.12
C GLN A 9 -11.89 1.10 12.93
N PHE A 10 -12.09 1.89 11.87
CA PHE A 10 -11.38 3.14 11.68
C PHE A 10 -11.64 4.09 12.86
N ALA A 11 -12.89 4.23 13.31
CA ALA A 11 -13.25 5.10 14.42
C ALA A 11 -12.63 4.63 15.75
N ASP A 12 -12.57 3.32 15.99
CA ASP A 12 -11.88 2.74 17.15
C ASP A 12 -10.39 3.09 17.15
N ARG A 13 -9.70 2.84 16.03
CA ARG A 13 -8.27 3.17 15.88
C ARG A 13 -8.02 4.66 16.00
N LEU A 14 -8.87 5.48 15.38
CA LEU A 14 -8.78 6.95 15.47
C LEU A 14 -8.89 7.43 16.91
N ARG A 15 -9.88 6.92 17.67
CA ARG A 15 -10.03 7.26 19.09
C ARG A 15 -8.80 6.87 19.89
N GLY A 16 -8.34 5.62 19.74
CA GLY A 16 -7.16 5.12 20.45
C GLY A 16 -5.90 5.93 20.14
N ALA A 17 -5.62 6.17 18.86
CA ALA A 17 -4.45 6.92 18.41
C ALA A 17 -4.50 8.40 18.84
N MET A 18 -5.67 9.03 18.80
CA MET A 18 -5.82 10.40 19.30
C MET A 18 -5.59 10.49 20.82
N ILE A 19 -6.06 9.52 21.60
CA ILE A 19 -5.79 9.45 23.04
C ILE A 19 -4.29 9.25 23.30
N ALA A 20 -3.65 8.32 22.57
CA ALA A 20 -2.22 8.05 22.68
C ALA A 20 -1.36 9.27 22.30
N ALA A 21 -1.81 10.08 21.33
CA ALA A 21 -1.19 11.34 20.95
C ALA A 21 -1.48 12.50 21.94
N GLY A 22 -2.19 12.26 23.03
CA GLY A 22 -2.49 13.27 24.06
C GLY A 22 -3.69 14.17 23.74
N PHE A 23 -4.46 13.89 22.68
CA PHE A 23 -5.66 14.65 22.31
C PHE A 23 -6.91 14.15 23.05
N ASN A 24 -6.78 13.88 24.34
CA ASN A 24 -7.88 13.39 25.17
C ASN A 24 -8.81 14.52 25.64
N SER A 25 -10.02 14.16 26.07
CA SER A 25 -10.97 15.08 26.69
C SER A 25 -11.83 14.35 27.72
N GLN A 26 -11.83 14.84 28.95
CA GLN A 26 -12.68 14.32 30.03
C GLN A 26 -14.16 14.69 29.87
N ARG A 27 -14.49 15.65 28.98
CA ARG A 27 -15.85 16.13 28.74
C ARG A 27 -16.53 15.47 27.53
N SER A 28 -15.78 14.68 26.75
CA SER A 28 -16.30 14.05 25.53
C SER A 28 -16.67 12.59 25.78
N THR A 29 -17.82 12.14 25.27
CA THR A 29 -18.24 10.73 25.32
C THR A 29 -17.30 9.80 24.56
N SER A 30 -16.54 10.33 23.59
CA SER A 30 -15.53 9.57 22.84
C SER A 30 -14.14 9.54 23.52
N GLY A 31 -13.97 10.24 24.65
CA GLY A 31 -12.68 10.41 25.32
C GLY A 31 -11.67 11.31 24.59
N VAL A 32 -12.06 11.88 23.44
CA VAL A 32 -11.19 12.65 22.53
C VAL A 32 -11.62 14.10 22.44
N CYS A 33 -10.64 15.01 22.33
CA CYS A 33 -10.88 16.43 22.04
C CYS A 33 -11.25 16.63 20.56
N ILE A 34 -12.55 16.69 20.28
CA ILE A 34 -13.07 16.85 18.91
C ILE A 34 -12.63 18.15 18.23
N HIS A 35 -12.38 19.21 19.00
CA HIS A 35 -11.88 20.48 18.47
C HIS A 35 -10.47 20.34 17.91
N LYS A 36 -9.62 19.49 18.52
CA LYS A 36 -8.29 19.19 17.96
C LYS A 36 -8.40 18.42 16.65
N LEU A 37 -9.34 17.49 16.52
CA LEU A 37 -9.59 16.82 15.24
C LEU A 37 -10.10 17.79 14.15
N SER A 38 -10.97 18.73 14.53
CA SER A 38 -11.44 19.81 13.65
C SER A 38 -10.31 20.73 13.21
N GLU A 39 -9.40 21.10 14.12
CA GLU A 39 -8.20 21.90 13.82
C GLU A 39 -7.24 21.15 12.87
N ILE A 40 -7.02 19.85 13.10
CA ILE A 40 -6.16 19.00 12.25
C ILE A 40 -6.72 18.88 10.84
N THR A 41 -8.03 18.66 10.71
CA THR A 41 -8.68 18.39 9.41
C THR A 41 -9.11 19.64 8.67
N GLY A 42 -9.27 20.77 9.37
CA GLY A 42 -9.94 21.96 8.84
C GLY A 42 -11.45 21.77 8.61
N TYR A 43 -12.03 20.63 9.02
CA TYR A 43 -13.45 20.34 8.87
C TYR A 43 -14.24 20.73 10.10
N SER A 44 -15.56 20.85 9.93
CA SER A 44 -16.46 21.16 11.03
C SER A 44 -16.48 20.03 12.07
N VAL A 45 -16.77 20.41 13.32
CA VAL A 45 -16.93 19.47 14.45
C VAL A 45 -17.97 18.38 14.14
N GLN A 46 -18.99 18.67 13.33
CA GLN A 46 -20.00 17.68 12.95
C GLN A 46 -19.44 16.59 12.04
N ILE A 47 -18.58 16.96 11.08
CA ILE A 47 -17.89 15.99 10.21
C ILE A 47 -16.93 15.13 11.06
N CYS A 48 -16.14 15.77 11.92
CA CYS A 48 -15.24 15.07 12.84
C CYS A 48 -15.99 14.11 13.77
N ARG A 49 -17.23 14.45 14.16
CA ARG A 49 -18.08 13.59 14.98
C ARG A 49 -18.50 12.32 14.23
N LYS A 50 -18.82 12.44 12.93
CA LYS A 50 -19.12 11.28 12.08
C LYS A 50 -17.93 10.32 12.01
N TYR A 51 -16.71 10.85 11.87
CA TYR A 51 -15.49 10.05 11.88
C TYR A 51 -15.28 9.33 13.21
N LEU A 52 -15.44 10.05 14.33
CA LEU A 52 -15.30 9.48 15.67
C LEU A 52 -16.42 8.50 16.05
N ARG A 53 -17.50 8.40 15.26
CA ARG A 53 -18.60 7.45 15.48
C ARG A 53 -18.59 6.28 14.49
N GLY A 54 -17.71 6.30 13.49
CA GLY A 54 -17.71 5.31 12.42
C GLY A 54 -18.88 5.47 11.44
N GLU A 55 -19.47 6.67 11.37
CA GLU A 55 -20.53 7.00 10.42
C GLU A 55 -19.96 7.42 9.06
N ALA A 56 -18.68 7.81 9.01
CA ALA A 56 -17.98 8.21 7.79
C ALA A 56 -16.46 7.98 7.91
N ILE A 57 -15.79 7.88 6.76
CA ILE A 57 -14.33 7.83 6.65
C ILE A 57 -13.87 9.11 5.93
N PRO A 58 -12.77 9.75 6.37
CA PRO A 58 -12.19 10.89 5.65
C PRO A 58 -11.73 10.52 4.25
N ASP A 59 -11.68 11.52 3.36
CA ASP A 59 -11.00 11.37 2.08
C ASP A 59 -9.49 11.05 2.27
N PRO A 60 -8.80 10.48 1.27
CA PRO A 60 -7.41 10.05 1.40
C PRO A 60 -6.42 11.16 1.82
N VAL A 61 -6.68 12.42 1.42
CA VAL A 61 -5.81 13.55 1.78
C VAL A 61 -5.96 13.85 3.26
N LYS A 62 -7.20 13.92 3.76
CA LYS A 62 -7.49 14.14 5.18
C LYS A 62 -7.09 12.99 6.07
N LEU A 63 -7.25 11.76 5.60
CA LEU A 63 -6.74 10.58 6.30
C LEU A 63 -5.22 10.69 6.53
N ARG A 64 -4.47 11.13 5.51
CA ARG A 64 -3.02 11.36 5.63
C ARG A 64 -2.71 12.48 6.64
N GLU A 65 -3.39 13.62 6.56
CA GLU A 65 -3.18 14.74 7.49
C GLU A 65 -3.40 14.33 8.95
N ILE A 66 -4.50 13.61 9.21
CA ILE A 66 -4.81 13.08 10.54
C ILE A 66 -3.69 12.14 11.01
N ALA A 67 -3.32 11.16 10.19
CA ALA A 67 -2.33 10.15 10.53
C ALA A 67 -0.96 10.77 10.86
N VAL A 68 -0.53 11.77 10.08
CA VAL A 68 0.72 12.51 10.34
C VAL A 68 0.66 13.24 11.69
N LYS A 69 -0.47 13.90 12.00
CA LYS A 69 -0.62 14.66 13.26
C LYS A 69 -0.70 13.79 14.50
N ILE A 70 -1.19 12.56 14.39
CA ILE A 70 -1.26 11.60 15.51
C ILE A 70 -0.12 10.58 15.47
N HIS A 71 0.88 10.77 14.59
CA HIS A 71 2.08 9.95 14.44
C HIS A 71 1.83 8.45 14.16
N VAL A 72 0.86 8.14 13.30
CA VAL A 72 0.58 6.77 12.82
C VAL A 72 0.64 6.70 11.29
N SER A 73 0.67 5.49 10.73
CA SER A 73 0.57 5.34 9.28
C SER A 73 -0.90 5.47 8.82
N PRO A 74 -1.18 6.10 7.66
CA PRO A 74 -2.54 6.19 7.12
C PRO A 74 -3.15 4.81 6.86
N GLY A 75 -2.33 3.85 6.42
CA GLY A 75 -2.74 2.47 6.17
C GLY A 75 -3.15 1.76 7.45
N TRP A 76 -2.36 1.89 8.52
CA TRP A 76 -2.72 1.34 9.83
C TRP A 76 -4.01 1.96 10.38
N LEU A 77 -4.18 3.28 10.24
CA LEU A 77 -5.38 3.96 10.72
C LEU A 77 -6.64 3.43 10.00
N LEU A 78 -6.55 3.16 8.70
CA LEU A 78 -7.67 2.68 7.90
C LEU A 78 -7.90 1.17 8.01
N PHE A 79 -6.84 0.36 8.00
CA PHE A 79 -6.92 -1.10 7.87
C PHE A 79 -6.43 -1.89 9.11
N GLY A 80 -5.79 -1.22 10.06
CA GLY A 80 -5.16 -1.85 11.21
C GLY A 80 -3.85 -2.56 10.85
N ASP A 81 -3.31 -3.30 11.82
CA ASP A 81 -2.21 -4.22 11.57
C ASP A 81 -2.76 -5.45 10.84
N SER A 82 -2.25 -5.70 9.63
CA SER A 82 -2.55 -6.90 8.82
C SER A 82 -1.98 -8.20 9.43
N HIS A 83 -1.65 -8.21 10.73
CA HIS A 83 -1.03 -9.34 11.41
C HIS A 83 -2.02 -10.39 11.92
N ASN A 84 -3.31 -10.27 11.60
CA ASN A 84 -4.31 -11.28 11.94
C ASN A 84 -4.66 -12.28 10.82
N ASP A 85 -3.87 -12.34 9.74
CA ASP A 85 -3.99 -13.41 8.75
C ASP A 85 -3.20 -14.65 9.16
N GLN A 86 -3.71 -15.38 10.17
CA GLN A 86 -3.38 -16.80 10.38
C GLN A 86 -4.05 -17.70 9.31
N GLY A 87 -4.07 -17.30 8.03
CA GLY A 87 -4.80 -18.10 7.03
C GLY A 87 -4.73 -17.69 5.58
N ILE A 88 -3.85 -16.76 5.16
CA ILE A 88 -3.68 -16.45 3.73
C ILE A 88 -2.54 -17.29 3.16
N THR A 89 -2.92 -18.18 2.24
CA THR A 89 -2.04 -18.88 1.29
C THR A 89 -0.91 -17.96 0.82
N PRO A 90 0.36 -18.40 0.75
CA PRO A 90 1.45 -17.53 0.36
C PRO A 90 1.35 -17.20 -1.15
N GLN A 91 0.56 -16.18 -1.49
CA GLN A 91 0.71 -15.40 -2.73
C GLN A 91 1.82 -14.35 -2.57
N ASN A 92 2.73 -14.55 -1.60
CA ASN A 92 3.82 -13.65 -1.31
C ASN A 92 5.06 -14.10 -2.09
N ILE A 93 5.63 -13.18 -2.87
CA ILE A 93 6.90 -13.40 -3.55
C ILE A 93 8.00 -12.82 -2.66
N SER A 94 8.97 -13.66 -2.28
CA SER A 94 10.13 -13.24 -1.51
C SER A 94 11.34 -13.06 -2.44
N ILE A 95 11.73 -11.81 -2.69
CA ILE A 95 12.86 -11.48 -3.58
C ILE A 95 13.81 -10.50 -2.90
N ASN A 96 15.10 -10.61 -3.22
CA ASN A 96 16.11 -9.64 -2.78
C ASN A 96 15.75 -8.23 -3.26
N LYS A 97 15.74 -7.26 -2.33
CA LYS A 97 15.38 -5.86 -2.62
C LYS A 97 16.22 -5.23 -3.73
N ASN A 98 17.52 -5.54 -3.82
CA ASN A 98 18.41 -5.02 -4.85
C ASN A 98 18.02 -5.56 -6.23
N LEU A 99 17.66 -6.85 -6.32
CA LEU A 99 17.22 -7.47 -7.56
C LEU A 99 15.85 -6.96 -7.99
N LEU A 100 14.90 -6.83 -7.05
CA LEU A 100 13.59 -6.24 -7.35
C LEU A 100 13.73 -4.80 -7.86
N HIS A 101 14.55 -3.99 -7.19
CA HIS A 101 14.85 -2.63 -7.63
C HIS A 101 15.50 -2.63 -9.03
N TYR A 102 16.41 -3.56 -9.29
CA TYR A 102 17.04 -3.71 -10.60
C TYR A 102 16.02 -4.04 -11.70
N ILE A 103 15.11 -4.99 -11.44
CA ILE A 103 14.00 -5.35 -12.34
C ILE A 103 13.16 -4.11 -12.65
N PHE A 104 12.71 -3.36 -11.65
CA PHE A 104 11.89 -2.16 -11.87
C PHE A 104 12.63 -1.07 -12.66
N THR A 105 13.92 -0.87 -12.37
CA THR A 105 14.75 0.11 -13.10
C THR A 105 14.82 -0.25 -14.58
N ARG A 106 15.04 -1.53 -14.88
CA ARG A 106 15.19 -2.00 -16.26
C ARG A 106 13.85 -2.18 -16.96
N ALA A 107 12.77 -2.51 -16.26
CA ALA A 107 11.42 -2.69 -16.81
C ALA A 107 10.86 -1.45 -17.51
N SER A 108 11.33 -0.24 -17.14
CA SER A 108 10.98 1.02 -17.80
C SER A 108 11.11 0.97 -19.33
N CYS A 109 12.05 0.19 -19.85
CA CYS A 109 12.26 0.05 -21.28
C CYS A 109 11.20 -0.79 -22.03
N LEU A 110 10.38 -1.56 -21.31
CA LEU A 110 9.29 -2.36 -21.90
C LEU A 110 8.05 -1.50 -22.16
N TYR A 111 7.79 -0.51 -21.30
CA TYR A 111 6.63 0.39 -21.40
C TYR A 111 6.75 1.44 -22.52
N ASN A 112 7.94 1.58 -23.12
CA ASN A 112 8.15 2.44 -24.28
C ASN A 112 8.01 1.67 -25.62
N GLY A 113 7.64 0.39 -25.59
CA GLY A 113 7.53 -0.49 -26.75
C GLY A 113 6.09 -0.68 -27.26
N THR A 114 5.94 -1.54 -28.26
CA THR A 114 4.68 -1.94 -28.91
C THR A 114 3.92 -3.08 -28.21
N LEU A 115 4.41 -3.54 -27.05
CA LEU A 115 3.76 -4.61 -26.27
C LEU A 115 2.38 -4.16 -25.77
N LEU A 116 1.44 -5.10 -25.73
CA LEU A 116 0.14 -4.84 -25.12
C LEU A 116 0.34 -4.57 -23.63
N GLU A 117 -0.35 -3.55 -23.10
CA GLU A 117 -0.22 -3.11 -21.69
C GLU A 117 -0.45 -4.23 -20.66
N GLN A 118 -1.14 -5.31 -21.03
CA GLN A 118 -1.40 -6.47 -20.17
C GLN A 118 -0.31 -7.55 -20.23
N GLU A 119 0.49 -7.60 -21.30
CA GLU A 119 1.57 -8.59 -21.46
C GLU A 119 2.79 -8.21 -20.61
N ILE A 120 3.05 -6.91 -20.45
CA ILE A 120 4.19 -6.42 -19.66
C ILE A 120 4.06 -6.81 -18.18
N PRO A 121 2.92 -6.58 -17.48
CA PRO A 121 2.75 -7.00 -16.09
C PRO A 121 2.86 -8.51 -15.91
N ASN A 122 2.29 -9.31 -16.81
CA ASN A 122 2.35 -10.77 -16.73
C ASN A 122 3.80 -11.26 -16.84
N PHE A 123 4.53 -10.77 -17.85
CA PHE A 123 5.94 -11.11 -18.02
C PHE A 123 6.80 -10.67 -16.82
N LEU A 124 6.58 -9.47 -16.28
CA LEU A 124 7.33 -9.00 -15.10
C LEU A 124 7.03 -9.84 -13.86
N MET A 125 5.78 -10.27 -13.68
CA MET A 125 5.41 -11.18 -12.57
C MET A 125 6.10 -12.54 -12.71
N GLU A 126 6.14 -13.11 -13.91
CA GLU A 126 6.88 -14.34 -14.20
C GLU A 126 8.39 -14.17 -13.95
N LEU A 127 8.98 -13.09 -14.44
CA LEU A 127 10.42 -12.80 -14.22
C LEU A 127 10.77 -12.63 -12.74
N ILE A 128 9.93 -11.92 -11.97
CA ILE A 128 10.13 -11.73 -10.53
C ILE A 128 10.03 -13.08 -9.80
N ASN A 129 9.07 -13.92 -10.18
CA ASN A 129 8.95 -15.28 -9.64
C ASN A 129 10.18 -16.13 -9.97
N ASP A 130 10.61 -16.16 -11.24
CA ASP A 130 11.77 -16.94 -11.67
C ASP A 130 13.04 -16.51 -10.93
N VAL A 131 13.31 -15.20 -10.87
CA VAL A 131 14.46 -14.65 -10.14
C VAL A 131 14.39 -14.95 -8.65
N SER A 132 13.19 -15.06 -8.06
CA SER A 132 13.04 -15.43 -6.65
C SER A 132 13.37 -16.90 -6.36
N LEU A 133 13.25 -17.78 -7.36
CA LEU A 133 13.49 -19.22 -7.25
C LEU A 133 14.90 -19.64 -7.69
N ILE A 134 15.61 -18.79 -8.43
CA ILE A 134 16.95 -19.07 -8.92
C ILE A 134 17.97 -19.03 -7.76
N ASN A 135 18.72 -20.13 -7.63
CA ASN A 135 19.89 -20.19 -6.75
C ASN A 135 21.13 -19.65 -7.49
N ALA A 136 21.26 -18.33 -7.57
CA ALA A 136 22.39 -17.64 -8.19
C ALA A 136 22.85 -16.45 -7.34
N ASP A 137 24.09 -16.02 -7.54
CA ASP A 137 24.58 -14.78 -6.92
C ASP A 137 23.93 -13.54 -7.55
N GLU A 138 24.07 -12.38 -6.89
CA GLU A 138 23.42 -11.13 -7.34
C GLU A 138 23.85 -10.72 -8.76
N GLU A 139 25.11 -10.99 -9.15
CA GLU A 139 25.63 -10.61 -10.46
C GLU A 139 25.07 -11.52 -11.56
N GLN A 140 25.00 -12.82 -11.29
CA GLN A 140 24.38 -13.82 -12.15
C GLN A 140 22.88 -13.54 -12.33
N SER A 141 22.16 -13.25 -11.25
CA SER A 141 20.75 -12.87 -11.33
C SER A 141 20.53 -11.62 -12.18
N LYS A 142 21.40 -10.60 -12.08
CA LYS A 142 21.34 -9.40 -12.94
C LYS A 142 21.53 -9.75 -14.42
N LYS A 143 22.47 -10.65 -14.76
CA LYS A 143 22.67 -11.11 -16.14
C LYS A 143 21.45 -11.86 -16.68
N ILE A 144 20.82 -12.68 -15.86
CA ILE A 144 19.59 -13.40 -16.23
C ILE A 144 18.44 -12.42 -16.48
N ILE A 145 18.29 -11.41 -15.61
CA ILE A 145 17.29 -10.34 -15.79
C ILE A 145 17.53 -9.60 -17.10
N ASP A 146 18.78 -9.20 -17.39
CA ASP A 146 19.12 -8.48 -18.62
C ASP A 146 18.84 -9.32 -19.88
N LEU A 147 19.14 -10.62 -19.82
CA LEU A 147 18.83 -11.54 -20.90
C LEU A 147 17.31 -11.63 -21.13
N ALA A 148 16.53 -11.89 -20.08
CA ALA A 148 15.07 -12.00 -20.17
C ALA A 148 14.41 -10.71 -20.69
N LEU A 149 14.92 -9.55 -20.28
CA LEU A 149 14.42 -8.27 -20.79
C LEU A 149 14.78 -8.03 -22.26
N SER A 150 15.96 -8.48 -22.69
CA SER A 150 16.37 -8.36 -24.09
C SER A 150 15.55 -9.26 -25.02
N THR A 151 15.20 -10.48 -24.59
CA THR A 151 14.46 -11.42 -25.42
C THR A 151 13.07 -10.88 -25.73
N VAL A 152 12.37 -10.37 -24.71
CA VAL A 152 11.04 -9.77 -24.88
C VAL A 152 11.06 -8.60 -25.85
N LYS A 153 12.06 -7.72 -25.76
CA LYS A 153 12.21 -6.62 -26.74
C LYS A 153 12.34 -7.10 -28.18
N HIS A 154 13.07 -8.19 -28.40
CA HIS A 154 13.32 -8.71 -29.75
C HIS A 154 12.07 -9.37 -30.35
N PHE A 155 11.20 -9.97 -29.55
CA PHE A 155 9.93 -10.53 -30.03
C PHE A 155 8.85 -9.48 -30.31
N SER A 156 8.97 -8.26 -29.77
CA SER A 156 8.04 -7.15 -30.02
C SER A 156 8.28 -6.41 -31.35
N TYR A 157 9.40 -6.67 -32.03
CA TYR A 157 9.62 -6.18 -33.39
C TYR A 157 8.98 -7.16 -34.37
N PRO A 158 7.93 -6.76 -35.12
CA PRO A 158 7.44 -7.59 -36.20
C PRO A 158 8.56 -7.72 -37.22
N HIS A 159 8.95 -8.96 -37.53
CA HIS A 159 9.69 -9.24 -38.76
C HIS A 159 8.91 -8.63 -39.92
N GLY A 160 9.54 -7.67 -40.58
CA GLY A 160 8.95 -6.94 -41.70
C GLY A 160 8.46 -7.88 -42.79
N THR A 161 7.30 -7.53 -43.33
CA THR A 161 6.87 -7.91 -44.68
C THR A 161 6.59 -6.63 -45.44
#